data_AF-A0A561V2V7-F1
#
_entry.id   AF-A0A561V2V7-F1
#
_cell.length_a   1.000
_cell.length_b   1.000
_cell.length_c   1.000
_cell.angle_alpha   90.00
_cell.angle_beta   90.00
_cell.angle_gamma   90.00
#
_symmetry.space_group_name_H-M   'P 1'
#
loop_
_entity.id
_entity.type
_entity.pdbx_description
1 polymer ?
#
loop_
_entity_poly.entity_id
_entity_poly.type
_entity_poly.pdbx_seq_one_letter_code
_entity_poly.pdbx_strand_id
1 'polypeptide(L)'
;MLLAYRAAQIKGADVRKNLRAGNHSWHRAAMELLSSLLGILERHDTRLLARVWIKEEGLAFNESGVYPTSVGSLTETFQAQLAHEHSRGMMVLDSRTKVKNAPDVHCVTTRKYRTGGDGLRGIIESPVFGHSDTHTLLQLADLVVSSLLFPIACHAYLNDLTWNVHCDNA
;
A
#
# COMPACT_ATOMS: atom_id res chain seq x y z
N MET A 1 -11.32 32.25 -7.68
CA MET A 1 -12.48 31.36 -7.43
C MET A 1 -12.01 30.20 -6.56
N LEU A 2 -11.83 30.48 -5.27
CA LEU A 2 -11.50 29.50 -4.23
C LEU A 2 -12.83 28.99 -3.63
N LEU A 3 -12.80 27.76 -3.10
CA LEU A 3 -13.80 27.10 -2.23
C LEU A 3 -15.00 26.43 -2.89
N ALA A 4 -14.79 25.17 -3.31
CA ALA A 4 -15.67 24.03 -2.98
C ALA A 4 -15.04 22.68 -3.42
N TYR A 5 -13.75 22.44 -3.18
CA TYR A 5 -13.26 21.06 -3.23
C TYR A 5 -13.56 20.45 -1.87
N ARG A 6 -14.68 19.72 -1.75
CA ARG A 6 -14.75 18.65 -0.76
C ARG A 6 -13.46 17.87 -0.94
N ALA A 7 -12.63 17.78 0.09
CA ALA A 7 -11.43 16.93 0.11
C ALA A 7 -11.87 15.46 0.07
N ALA A 8 -12.51 15.06 -1.02
CA ALA A 8 -12.85 13.70 -1.30
C ALA A 8 -11.53 12.99 -1.61
N GLN A 9 -11.30 11.88 -0.93
CA GLN A 9 -10.19 11.00 -1.20
C GLN A 9 -10.09 10.72 -2.71
N ILE A 10 -8.92 11.00 -3.28
CA ILE A 10 -8.60 10.58 -4.65
C ILE A 10 -8.18 9.11 -4.58
N LYS A 11 -8.92 8.23 -5.26
CA LYS A 11 -8.62 6.80 -5.32
C LYS A 11 -7.62 6.51 -6.44
N GLY A 12 -6.56 5.76 -6.16
CA GLY A 12 -5.59 5.39 -7.20
C GLY A 12 -6.20 4.58 -8.36
N ALA A 13 -7.29 3.85 -8.10
CA ALA A 13 -8.04 3.14 -9.14
C ALA A 13 -8.69 4.08 -10.17
N ASP A 14 -9.16 5.26 -9.75
CA ASP A 14 -9.71 6.26 -10.67
C ASP A 14 -8.61 6.90 -11.50
N VAL A 15 -7.43 7.12 -10.92
CA VAL A 15 -6.24 7.58 -11.66
C VAL A 15 -5.89 6.58 -12.76
N ARG A 16 -5.84 5.28 -12.45
CA ARG A 16 -5.62 4.25 -13.48
C ARG A 16 -6.69 4.26 -14.56
N LYS A 17 -7.96 4.42 -14.18
CA LYS A 17 -9.08 4.46 -15.12
C LYS A 17 -8.90 5.65 -16.07
N ASN A 18 -8.51 6.82 -15.55
CA ASN A 18 -8.29 8.03 -16.34
C ASN A 18 -7.10 7.90 -17.29
N LEU A 19 -6.03 7.19 -16.90
CA LEU A 19 -4.90 6.89 -17.80
C LEU A 19 -5.33 6.08 -19.02
N ARG A 20 -6.26 5.13 -18.85
CA ARG A 20 -6.79 4.29 -19.94
C ARG A 20 -7.98 4.92 -20.67
N ALA A 21 -8.55 6.00 -20.15
CA ALA A 21 -9.67 6.65 -20.79
C ALA A 21 -9.20 7.34 -22.08
N GLY A 22 -9.98 7.22 -23.17
CA GLY A 22 -9.72 7.93 -24.43
C GLY A 22 -9.86 9.47 -24.34
N ASN A 23 -9.98 10.03 -23.14
CA ASN A 23 -10.08 11.47 -22.90
C ASN A 23 -8.70 12.04 -22.57
N HIS A 24 -8.13 12.79 -23.52
CA HIS A 24 -6.82 13.42 -23.38
C HIS A 24 -6.68 14.32 -22.14
N SER A 25 -7.73 15.03 -21.74
CA SER A 25 -7.68 15.92 -20.58
C SER A 25 -7.52 15.13 -19.28
N TRP A 26 -8.28 14.04 -19.14
CA TRP A 26 -8.20 13.16 -17.97
C TRP A 26 -6.89 12.39 -17.91
N HIS A 27 -6.41 11.91 -19.06
CA HIS A 27 -5.11 11.27 -19.16
C HIS A 27 -3.99 12.23 -18.70
N ARG A 28 -3.99 13.48 -19.20
CA ARG A 28 -3.00 14.50 -18.78
C ARG A 28 -3.06 14.78 -17.29
N ALA A 29 -4.25 15.01 -16.73
CA ALA A 29 -4.41 15.28 -15.31
C ALA A 29 -3.93 14.10 -14.44
N ALA A 30 -4.19 12.86 -14.87
CA ALA A 30 -3.69 11.66 -14.20
C ALA A 30 -2.15 11.59 -14.24
N MET A 31 -1.54 11.86 -15.39
CA MET A 31 -0.07 11.88 -15.54
C MET A 31 0.58 12.98 -14.68
N GLU A 32 -0.01 14.18 -14.64
CA GLU A 32 0.47 15.29 -13.81
C GLU A 32 0.38 14.96 -12.31
N LEU A 33 -0.70 14.32 -11.87
CA LEU A 33 -0.86 13.84 -10.50
C LEU A 33 0.21 12.81 -10.15
N LEU A 34 0.46 11.83 -11.01
CA LEU A 34 1.48 10.80 -10.78
C LEU A 34 2.89 11.37 -10.77
N SER A 35 3.20 12.28 -11.70
CA SER A 35 4.49 12.97 -11.72
C SER A 35 4.71 13.79 -10.44
N SER A 36 3.67 14.50 -9.99
CA SER A 36 3.73 15.28 -8.75
C SER A 36 3.90 14.39 -7.51
N LEU A 37 3.18 13.26 -7.48
CA LEU A 37 3.28 12.25 -6.43
C LEU A 37 4.71 11.69 -6.34
N LEU A 38 5.27 11.21 -7.45
CA LEU A 38 6.63 10.69 -7.49
C LEU A 38 7.65 11.77 -7.11
N GLY A 39 7.48 13.00 -7.59
CA GLY A 39 8.34 14.12 -7.20
C GLY A 39 8.29 14.43 -5.71
N ILE A 40 7.13 14.29 -5.03
CA ILE A 40 7.05 14.43 -3.56
C ILE A 40 7.85 13.31 -2.89
N LEU A 41 7.65 12.06 -3.32
CA LEU A 41 8.33 10.90 -2.72
C LEU A 41 9.85 11.01 -2.87
N GLU A 42 10.34 11.40 -4.06
CA GLU A 42 11.76 11.62 -4.34
C GLU A 42 12.35 12.76 -3.49
N ARG A 43 11.67 13.90 -3.41
CA ARG A 43 12.14 15.05 -2.60
C ARG A 43 12.28 14.73 -1.11
N HIS A 44 11.50 13.79 -0.61
CA HIS A 44 11.55 13.35 0.79
C HIS A 44 12.34 12.06 1.00
N ASP A 45 13.10 11.60 -0.01
CA ASP A 45 13.86 10.34 -0.01
C ASP A 45 13.01 9.14 0.48
N THR A 46 11.75 9.11 0.08
CA THR A 46 10.80 8.10 0.55
C THR A 46 11.19 6.74 -0.01
N ARG A 47 11.29 5.74 0.87
CA ARG A 47 11.49 4.34 0.49
C ARG A 47 10.16 3.62 0.41
N LEU A 48 10.00 2.84 -0.65
CA LEU A 48 8.81 2.03 -0.87
C LEU A 48 9.12 0.56 -0.54
N LEU A 49 8.43 0.01 0.45
CA LEU A 49 8.42 -1.42 0.73
C LEU A 49 7.05 -1.96 0.35
N ALA A 50 7.03 -2.95 -0.54
CA ALA A 50 5.79 -3.56 -1.02
C ALA A 50 5.92 -5.08 -1.07
N ARG A 51 4.80 -5.76 -0.83
CA ARG A 51 4.65 -7.19 -1.04
C ARG A 51 3.45 -7.42 -1.95
N VAL A 52 3.70 -8.11 -3.06
CA VAL A 52 2.67 -8.46 -4.04
C VAL A 52 2.35 -9.94 -3.89
N TRP A 53 1.07 -10.28 -3.79
CA TRP A 53 0.60 -11.65 -3.79
C TRP A 53 -0.07 -11.93 -5.13
N ILE A 54 0.45 -12.93 -5.84
CA ILE A 54 -0.16 -13.42 -7.07
C ILE A 54 -1.03 -14.61 -6.71
N LYS A 55 -2.30 -14.55 -7.10
CA LYS A 55 -3.22 -15.68 -6.94
C LYS A 55 -2.98 -16.66 -8.08
N GLU A 56 -2.66 -17.90 -7.73
CA GLU A 56 -2.53 -18.98 -8.71
C GLU A 56 -3.90 -19.37 -9.29
N GLU A 57 -3.90 -19.68 -10.58
CA GLU A 57 -5.10 -20.12 -11.29
C GLU A 57 -5.55 -21.50 -10.79
N GLY A 58 -6.87 -21.70 -10.67
CA GLY A 58 -7.45 -22.98 -10.28
C GLY A 58 -7.34 -23.36 -8.80
N LEU A 59 -6.59 -22.60 -7.98
CA LEU A 59 -6.45 -22.85 -6.55
C LEU A 59 -7.31 -21.92 -5.70
N ALA A 60 -7.84 -22.47 -4.61
CA ALA A 60 -8.55 -21.70 -3.60
C ALA A 60 -7.56 -20.74 -2.92
N PHE A 61 -7.83 -19.44 -3.00
CA PHE A 61 -6.99 -18.43 -2.38
C PHE A 61 -7.41 -18.22 -0.93
N ASN A 62 -6.55 -18.62 0.00
CA ASN A 62 -6.79 -18.38 1.42
C ASN A 62 -6.46 -16.92 1.78
N GLU A 63 -7.45 -16.04 1.61
CA GLU A 63 -7.32 -14.61 1.91
C GLU A 63 -7.00 -14.28 3.36
N SER A 64 -7.38 -15.16 4.30
CA SER A 64 -7.36 -14.86 5.74
C SER A 64 -5.95 -14.66 6.30
N GLY A 65 -4.95 -15.32 5.73
CA GLY A 65 -3.55 -15.22 6.16
C GLY A 65 -2.73 -14.16 5.42
N VAL A 66 -3.22 -13.66 4.28
CA VAL A 66 -2.44 -12.79 3.38
C VAL A 66 -2.07 -11.48 4.05
N TYR A 67 -3.05 -10.82 4.67
CA TYR A 67 -2.84 -9.52 5.33
C TYR A 67 -1.93 -9.64 6.57
N PRO A 68 -2.20 -10.55 7.54
CA PRO A 68 -1.32 -10.70 8.69
C PRO A 68 0.11 -11.10 8.30
N THR A 69 0.26 -11.98 7.31
CA THR A 69 1.59 -12.38 6.81
C THR A 69 2.31 -11.20 6.16
N SER A 70 1.59 -10.37 5.39
CA SER A 70 2.17 -9.19 4.75
C SER A 70 2.58 -8.15 5.79
N VAL A 71 1.72 -7.85 6.76
CA VAL A 71 2.01 -6.92 7.85
C VAL A 71 3.23 -7.40 8.62
N GLY A 72 3.25 -8.67 9.06
CA GLY A 72 4.40 -9.24 9.77
C GLY A 72 5.71 -9.16 8.99
N SER A 73 5.69 -9.48 7.70
CA SER A 73 6.86 -9.40 6.82
C SER A 73 7.33 -7.96 6.58
N LEU A 74 6.41 -7.01 6.35
CA LEU A 74 6.76 -5.60 6.19
C LEU A 74 7.29 -5.01 7.50
N THR A 75 6.75 -5.42 8.65
CA THR A 75 7.27 -5.04 9.97
C THR A 75 8.69 -5.53 10.19
N GLU A 76 9.04 -6.74 9.76
CA GLU A 76 10.41 -7.26 9.85
C GLU A 76 11.40 -6.42 9.03
N THR A 77 11.06 -6.15 7.77
CA THR A 77 11.92 -5.34 6.90
C THR A 77 12.05 -3.91 7.44
N PHE A 78 10.95 -3.32 7.92
CA PHE A 78 10.99 -1.99 8.53
C PHE A 78 11.82 -1.98 9.81
N GLN A 79 11.70 -2.99 10.67
CA GLN A 79 12.55 -3.14 11.85
C GLN A 79 14.04 -3.27 11.48
N ALA A 80 14.37 -4.02 10.43
CA ALA A 80 15.76 -4.15 9.97
C ALA A 80 16.31 -2.79 9.50
N GLN A 81 15.51 -2.01 8.78
CA GLN A 81 15.88 -0.65 8.38
C GLN A 81 16.08 0.26 9.60
N LEU A 82 15.13 0.27 10.55
CA LEU A 82 15.25 1.07 11.77
C LEU A 82 16.49 0.69 12.59
N ALA A 83 16.84 -0.59 12.64
CA ALA A 83 18.06 -1.05 13.31
C ALA A 83 19.33 -0.56 12.59
N HIS A 84 19.35 -0.59 11.26
CA HIS A 84 20.46 -0.08 10.44
C HIS A 84 20.65 1.44 10.60
N GLU A 85 19.55 2.18 10.68
CA GLU A 85 19.55 3.64 10.83
C GLU A 85 19.65 4.11 12.30
N HIS A 86 19.73 3.17 13.26
CA HIS A 86 19.67 3.47 14.69
C HIS A 86 18.46 4.33 15.10
N SER A 87 17.33 4.11 14.43
CA SER A 87 16.13 4.93 14.53
C SER A 87 14.96 4.19 15.19
N ARG A 88 13.87 4.92 15.41
CA ARG A 88 12.60 4.40 15.90
C ARG A 88 11.46 4.89 15.03
N GLY A 89 10.45 4.05 14.82
CA GLY A 89 9.36 4.34 13.90
C GLY A 89 8.05 3.71 14.32
N MET A 90 6.98 4.12 13.63
CA MET A 90 5.65 3.54 13.80
C MET A 90 5.06 3.13 12.46
N MET A 91 4.15 2.18 12.51
CA MET A 91 3.39 1.71 11.36
C MET A 91 1.94 2.15 11.51
N VAL A 92 1.38 2.71 10.45
CA VAL A 92 -0.04 3.03 10.34
C VAL A 92 -0.62 2.18 9.21
N LEU A 93 -1.63 1.39 9.53
CA LEU A 93 -2.34 0.52 8.59
C LEU A 93 -3.65 1.20 8.16
N ASP A 94 -4.05 0.99 6.90
CA ASP A 94 -5.38 1.44 6.45
C ASP A 94 -6.46 0.56 7.08
N SER A 95 -7.38 1.21 7.78
CA SER A 95 -8.39 0.54 8.59
C SER A 95 -9.42 -0.19 7.73
N ARG A 96 -9.76 -1.41 8.15
CA ARG A 96 -10.85 -2.21 7.60
C ARG A 96 -11.86 -2.49 8.73
N THR A 97 -12.54 -3.64 8.68
CA THR A 97 -13.43 -4.06 9.76
C THR A 97 -12.62 -4.61 10.94
N LYS A 98 -13.15 -4.52 12.16
CA LYS A 98 -12.51 -5.06 13.38
C LYS A 98 -12.00 -6.49 13.23
N VAL A 99 -12.81 -7.35 12.59
CA VAL A 99 -12.49 -8.77 12.35
C VAL A 99 -11.27 -8.93 11.44
N LYS A 100 -11.07 -8.03 10.48
CA LYS A 100 -9.91 -8.03 9.57
C LYS A 100 -8.69 -7.36 10.20
N ASN A 101 -8.90 -6.31 10.98
CA ASN A 101 -7.83 -5.53 11.61
C ASN A 101 -7.14 -6.29 12.76
N ALA A 102 -7.89 -7.03 13.57
CA ALA A 102 -7.33 -7.65 14.77
C ALA A 102 -6.20 -8.65 14.48
N PRO A 103 -6.33 -9.58 13.51
CA PRO A 103 -5.24 -10.49 13.13
C PRO A 103 -3.98 -9.77 12.63
N ASP A 104 -4.13 -8.68 11.88
CA ASP A 104 -3.03 -7.91 11.29
C ASP A 104 -2.09 -7.35 12.37
N VAL A 105 -2.65 -6.82 13.44
CA VAL A 105 -1.87 -6.24 14.55
C VAL A 105 -1.43 -7.31 15.53
N HIS A 106 -2.27 -8.31 15.80
CA HIS A 106 -1.97 -9.34 16.79
C HIS A 106 -0.69 -10.11 16.48
N CYS A 107 -0.41 -10.37 15.18
CA CYS A 107 0.82 -11.04 14.78
C CYS A 107 2.09 -10.24 15.12
N VAL A 108 2.02 -8.91 15.11
CA VAL A 108 3.12 -8.00 15.47
C VAL A 108 3.21 -7.83 16.98
N THR A 109 2.08 -7.59 17.66
CA THR A 109 2.00 -7.41 19.12
C THR A 109 2.60 -8.62 19.85
N THR A 110 2.21 -9.83 19.48
CA THR A 110 2.73 -11.06 20.09
C THR A 110 4.25 -11.17 19.95
N ARG A 111 4.83 -10.72 18.83
CA ARG A 111 6.27 -10.74 18.61
C ARG A 111 7.03 -9.64 19.35
N LYS A 112 6.42 -8.47 19.48
CA LYS A 112 6.99 -7.33 20.21
C LYS A 112 7.06 -7.60 21.72
N TYR A 113 6.01 -8.21 22.27
CA TYR A 113 5.84 -8.38 23.71
C TYR A 113 6.00 -9.82 24.21
N ARG A 114 6.55 -10.73 23.39
CA ARG A 114 6.80 -12.13 23.81
C ARG A 114 7.81 -12.22 24.96
N THR A 115 7.64 -13.26 25.77
CA THR A 115 8.67 -13.72 26.70
C THR A 115 9.94 -14.10 25.94
N GLY A 116 11.10 -13.59 26.37
CA GLY A 116 12.38 -13.74 25.67
C GLY A 116 12.91 -12.48 24.97
N GLY A 117 12.13 -11.39 24.95
CA GLY A 117 12.59 -10.05 24.57
C GLY A 117 11.92 -9.48 23.31
N ASP A 118 12.04 -8.17 23.16
CA ASP A 118 11.50 -7.41 22.02
C ASP A 118 12.42 -7.58 20.80
N GLY A 119 11.95 -8.35 19.81
CA GLY A 119 12.60 -8.50 18.50
C GLY A 119 12.32 -7.35 17.52
N LEU A 120 11.44 -6.42 17.91
CA LEU A 120 10.96 -5.27 17.15
C LEU A 120 11.26 -3.96 17.88
N ARG A 121 12.50 -3.81 18.37
CA ARG A 121 12.93 -2.70 19.27
C ARG A 121 12.82 -1.30 18.65
N GLY A 122 12.99 -1.20 17.34
CA GLY A 122 12.85 0.05 16.59
C GLY A 122 11.39 0.46 16.44
N ILE A 123 10.47 -0.51 16.42
CA ILE A 123 9.03 -0.26 16.37
C ILE A 123 8.57 0.29 17.71
N ILE A 124 7.99 1.49 17.73
CA ILE A 124 7.60 2.18 18.97
C ILE A 124 6.41 1.48 19.64
N GLU A 125 5.41 1.09 18.85
CA GLU A 125 4.19 0.42 19.29
C GLU A 125 3.71 -0.52 18.17
N SER A 126 2.88 -1.50 18.54
CA SER A 126 2.07 -2.27 17.61
C SER A 126 1.40 -1.37 16.56
N PRO A 127 1.26 -1.81 15.30
CA PRO A 127 0.70 -0.96 14.25
C PRO A 127 -0.66 -0.42 14.65
N VAL A 128 -0.87 0.87 14.38
CA VAL A 128 -2.14 1.55 14.62
C VAL A 128 -2.92 1.68 13.32
N PHE A 129 -4.20 2.03 13.40
CA PHE A 129 -5.06 2.17 12.24
C PHE A 129 -5.40 3.63 11.96
N GLY A 130 -5.35 4.01 10.70
CA GLY A 130 -5.87 5.27 10.18
C GLY A 130 -6.87 5.01 9.05
N HIS A 131 -7.51 6.05 8.55
CA HIS A 131 -8.34 5.96 7.35
C HIS A 131 -7.73 6.83 6.26
N SER A 132 -7.60 6.28 5.05
CA SER A 132 -7.00 6.96 3.90
C SER A 132 -7.77 8.20 3.41
N ASP A 133 -8.96 8.49 3.93
CA ASP A 133 -9.71 9.75 3.70
C ASP A 133 -9.28 10.90 4.61
N THR A 134 -8.54 10.60 5.67
CA THR A 134 -8.13 11.54 6.73
C THR A 134 -6.64 11.48 7.03
N HIS A 135 -5.93 10.46 6.55
CA HIS A 135 -4.51 10.24 6.77
C HIS A 135 -3.70 10.35 5.48
N THR A 136 -3.00 11.47 5.29
CA THR A 136 -2.29 11.80 4.04
C THR A 136 -1.32 10.72 3.58
N LEU A 137 -0.51 10.14 4.48
CA LEU A 137 0.44 9.09 4.09
C LEU A 137 -0.26 7.79 3.64
N LEU A 138 -1.44 7.49 4.20
CA LEU A 138 -2.21 6.32 3.74
C LEU A 138 -2.84 6.59 2.38
N GLN A 139 -3.26 7.84 2.12
CA GLN A 139 -3.72 8.25 0.80
C GLN A 139 -2.60 8.16 -0.24
N LEU A 140 -1.39 8.61 0.08
CA LEU A 140 -0.22 8.48 -0.80
C LEU A 140 0.10 7.00 -1.06
N ALA A 141 0.04 6.15 -0.03
CA ALA A 141 0.23 4.72 -0.18
C ALA A 141 -0.82 4.08 -1.10
N ASP A 142 -2.12 4.39 -0.92
CA ASP A 142 -3.17 3.93 -1.85
C ASP A 142 -2.92 4.42 -3.27
N LEU A 143 -2.56 5.70 -3.46
CA LEU A 143 -2.25 6.22 -4.78
C LEU A 143 -1.09 5.44 -5.42
N VAL A 144 0.05 5.28 -4.75
CA VAL A 144 1.20 4.54 -5.30
C VAL A 144 0.84 3.10 -5.63
N VAL A 145 0.22 2.39 -4.67
CA VAL A 145 -0.10 0.97 -4.83
C VAL A 145 -1.14 0.78 -5.93
N SER A 146 -2.24 1.50 -5.84
CA SER A 146 -3.38 1.31 -6.73
C SER A 146 -3.14 1.89 -8.12
N SER A 147 -2.31 2.93 -8.29
CA SER A 147 -2.09 3.57 -9.60
C SER A 147 -0.84 3.09 -10.35
N LEU A 148 0.20 2.65 -9.63
CA LEU A 148 1.49 2.25 -10.23
C LEU A 148 1.82 0.79 -9.95
N LEU A 149 1.91 0.37 -8.68
CA LEU A 149 2.40 -0.98 -8.38
C LEU A 149 1.46 -2.08 -8.86
N PHE A 150 0.15 -1.90 -8.69
CA PHE A 150 -0.84 -2.86 -9.15
C PHE A 150 -0.75 -3.12 -10.66
N PRO A 151 -0.81 -2.11 -11.56
CA PRO A 151 -0.71 -2.37 -13.00
C PRO A 151 0.67 -2.88 -13.41
N ILE A 152 1.76 -2.45 -12.76
CA ILE A 152 3.11 -3.01 -12.99
C ILE A 152 3.12 -4.50 -12.64
N ALA A 153 2.54 -4.89 -11.51
CA ALA A 153 2.45 -6.30 -11.11
C ALA A 153 1.56 -7.12 -12.06
N CYS A 154 0.42 -6.58 -12.49
CA CYS A 154 -0.42 -7.24 -13.49
C CYS A 154 0.37 -7.46 -14.78
N HIS A 155 1.03 -6.43 -15.30
CA HIS A 155 1.84 -6.56 -16.51
C HIS A 155 3.03 -7.52 -16.33
N ALA A 156 3.70 -7.52 -15.17
CA ALA A 156 4.87 -8.37 -14.95
C ALA A 156 4.54 -9.86 -14.74
N TYR A 157 3.40 -10.16 -14.12
CA TYR A 157 3.08 -11.53 -13.69
C TYR A 157 1.89 -12.17 -14.40
N LEU A 158 1.07 -11.38 -15.09
CA LEU A 158 -0.22 -11.83 -15.64
C LEU A 158 -0.39 -11.49 -17.13
N ASN A 159 0.69 -11.08 -17.82
CA ASN A 159 0.64 -10.72 -19.25
C ASN A 159 0.21 -11.88 -20.15
N ASP A 160 0.53 -13.12 -19.75
CA ASP A 160 0.16 -14.32 -20.50
C ASP A 160 -1.30 -14.76 -20.26
N LEU A 161 -2.00 -14.11 -19.31
CA LEU A 161 -3.40 -14.37 -19.02
C LEU A 161 -4.30 -13.48 -19.90
N THR A 162 -4.54 -13.94 -21.13
CA THR A 162 -5.35 -13.22 -22.15
C THR A 162 -6.83 -13.03 -21.78
N TRP A 163 -7.27 -13.54 -20.63
CA TRP A 163 -8.62 -13.36 -20.10
C TRP A 163 -8.67 -12.38 -18.93
N ASN A 164 -7.51 -11.90 -18.46
CA ASN A 164 -7.43 -11.01 -17.32
C ASN A 164 -7.66 -9.56 -17.78
N VAL A 165 -8.87 -9.06 -17.56
CA VAL A 165 -9.29 -7.68 -17.86
C VAL A 165 -8.49 -6.59 -17.12
N HIS A 166 -7.64 -6.97 -16.16
CA HIS A 166 -6.68 -6.06 -15.52
C HIS A 166 -5.33 -5.96 -16.24
N CYS A 167 -5.06 -6.87 -17.19
CA CYS A 167 -3.85 -6.92 -18.01
C CYS A 167 -4.10 -6.43 -19.44
N ASP A 168 -5.34 -6.53 -19.94
CA ASP A 168 -5.67 -6.08 -21.28
C ASP A 168 -5.69 -4.54 -21.39
N ASN A 169 -4.84 -4.04 -22.29
CA ASN A 169 -4.48 -2.65 -22.61
C ASN A 169 -3.43 -2.00 -21.68
N ALA A 170 -2.32 -2.69 -21.45
CA ALA A 170 -1.02 -2.05 -21.17
C ALA A 170 -0.41 -1.44 -22.44
#